data_AF-A0A7W5ERE3-F1
#
_entry.id   AF-A0A7W5ERE3-F1
#
_cell.length_a   1.000
_cell.length_b   1.000
_cell.length_c   1.000
_cell.angle_alpha   90.00
_cell.angle_beta   90.00
_cell.angle_gamma   90.00
#
_symmetry.space_group_name_H-M   'P 1'
#
loop_
_entity.id
_entity.type
_entity.pdbx_description
1 polymer ?
#
loop_
_entity_poly.entity_id
_entity_poly.type
_entity_poly.pdbx_seq_one_letter_code
_entity_poly.pdbx_strand_id
1 'polypeptide(L)'
;MSLSLTRALRDEYVRLFETCRVRPERTRSIGQAVDRLVENRERYRDVAARQGVPWAFVGLVHQMESSGDFGCHLHNGDPLRARTVHVPAGRPRRGAPPFTWEESAVDALAMKRLNRHTDWSLPGLLYQLEKYNGWGYRRFHPEVLSPYLWSFSEHYDRGKYVADGRWSDTAVSRQAGAAVILRRMAETGVVAFDEGPVPREGEAPLVPRYSMRRSSKAETVASVEALQQWLNSFPGLFVKVDGVPGQRTSMAFRFATGHYLPGDPRSEAS
;
A
#
# COMPACT_ATOMS: atom_id res chain seq x y z
N MET A 1 0.30 -25.67 7.56
CA MET A 1 -0.14 -24.75 8.64
C MET A 1 -0.52 -23.42 8.02
N SER A 2 -1.76 -22.98 8.15
CA SER A 2 -2.18 -21.63 7.75
C SER A 2 -1.85 -20.65 8.87
N LEU A 3 -1.05 -19.62 8.58
CA LEU A 3 -0.86 -18.50 9.51
C LEU A 3 -2.18 -17.73 9.64
N SER A 4 -2.65 -17.49 10.86
CA SER A 4 -3.84 -16.68 11.14
C SER A 4 -3.47 -15.24 11.47
N LEU A 5 -4.40 -14.30 11.24
CA LEU A 5 -4.22 -12.90 11.60
C LEU A 5 -4.46 -12.70 13.10
N THR A 6 -3.45 -13.02 13.91
CA THR A 6 -3.47 -12.81 15.37
C THR A 6 -3.37 -11.32 15.72
N ARG A 7 -3.69 -10.97 16.96
CA ARG A 7 -3.51 -9.59 17.46
C ARG A 7 -2.07 -9.11 17.30
N ALA A 8 -1.08 -9.92 17.70
CA ALA A 8 0.33 -9.58 17.56
C ALA A 8 0.72 -9.30 16.09
N LEU A 9 0.20 -10.10 15.16
CA LEU A 9 0.47 -9.91 13.73
C LEU A 9 -0.22 -8.65 13.18
N ARG A 10 -1.42 -8.31 13.66
CA ARG A 10 -2.08 -7.04 13.34
C ARG A 10 -1.22 -5.85 13.79
N ASP A 11 -0.79 -5.87 15.04
CA ASP A 11 0.01 -4.80 15.64
C ASP A 11 1.37 -4.65 14.91
N GLU A 12 1.95 -5.77 14.45
CA GLU A 12 3.13 -5.78 13.59
C GLU A 12 2.87 -5.09 12.24
N TYR A 13 1.81 -5.45 11.53
CA TYR A 13 1.49 -4.82 10.24
C TYR A 13 1.23 -3.33 10.37
N VAL A 14 0.47 -2.91 11.39
CA VAL A 14 0.19 -1.49 11.65
C VAL A 14 1.50 -0.74 11.88
N ARG A 15 2.34 -1.22 12.81
CA ARG A 15 3.63 -0.58 13.11
C ARG A 15 4.53 -0.50 11.87
N LEU A 16 4.65 -1.58 11.10
CA LEU A 16 5.46 -1.58 9.87
C LEU A 16 4.91 -0.61 8.82
N PHE A 17 3.59 -0.48 8.71
CA PHE A 17 2.99 0.47 7.77
C PHE A 17 3.17 1.92 8.20
N GLU A 18 3.03 2.20 9.49
CA GLU A 18 3.23 3.53 10.09
C GLU A 18 4.67 4.00 9.97
N THR A 19 5.62 3.11 10.25
CA THR A 19 7.06 3.38 10.21
C THR A 19 7.70 3.20 8.83
N CYS A 20 6.91 2.78 7.83
CA CYS A 20 7.39 2.57 6.47
C CYS A 20 7.88 3.88 5.84
N ARG A 21 9.21 3.98 5.71
CA ARG A 21 9.88 5.07 5.00
C ARG A 21 10.29 4.61 3.61
N VAL A 22 9.77 5.29 2.60
CA VAL A 22 10.13 5.07 1.19
C VAL A 22 11.52 5.62 0.93
N ARG A 23 12.38 4.82 0.30
CA ARG A 23 13.73 5.28 -0.08
C ARG A 23 13.62 6.42 -1.11
N PRO A 24 14.28 7.58 -0.91
CA PRO A 24 14.12 8.76 -1.75
C PRO A 24 14.27 8.48 -3.25
N GLU A 25 15.28 7.69 -3.63
CA GLU A 25 15.60 7.29 -5.00
C GLU A 25 14.52 6.44 -5.68
N ARG A 26 13.60 5.84 -4.92
CA ARG A 26 12.48 5.04 -5.43
C ARG A 26 11.15 5.79 -5.48
N THR A 27 11.09 7.02 -4.97
CA THR A 27 9.86 7.82 -4.92
C THR A 27 9.21 7.99 -6.29
N ARG A 28 10.01 8.23 -7.34
CA ARG A 28 9.50 8.42 -8.71
C ARG A 28 8.85 7.15 -9.26
N SER A 29 9.51 5.99 -9.12
CA SER A 29 8.98 4.72 -9.61
C SER A 29 7.70 4.32 -8.88
N ILE A 30 7.62 4.60 -7.57
CA ILE A 30 6.41 4.32 -6.78
C ILE A 30 5.29 5.28 -7.20
N GLY A 31 5.59 6.56 -7.43
CA GLY A 31 4.64 7.53 -7.97
C GLY A 31 4.03 7.06 -9.29
N GLN A 32 4.84 6.61 -10.24
CA GLN A 32 4.36 6.08 -11.52
C GLN A 32 3.45 4.85 -11.36
N ALA A 33 3.75 3.96 -10.40
CA ALA A 33 2.88 2.84 -10.10
C ALA A 33 1.53 3.32 -9.54
N VAL A 34 1.54 4.28 -8.61
CA VAL A 34 0.32 4.88 -8.05
C VAL A 34 -0.51 5.56 -9.15
N ASP A 35 0.11 6.35 -10.02
CA ASP A 35 -0.58 7.06 -11.10
C ASP A 35 -1.28 6.07 -12.03
N ARG A 36 -0.60 4.99 -12.46
CA ARG A 36 -1.20 3.92 -13.26
C ARG A 36 -2.39 3.24 -12.57
N LEU A 37 -2.30 3.00 -11.26
CA LEU A 37 -3.40 2.44 -10.49
C LEU A 37 -4.60 3.38 -10.45
N VAL A 38 -4.35 4.69 -10.31
CA VAL A 38 -5.38 5.72 -10.29
C VAL A 38 -6.03 5.92 -11.65
N GLU A 39 -5.24 5.93 -12.74
CA GLU A 39 -5.74 6.01 -14.11
C GLU A 39 -6.72 4.89 -14.43
N ASN A 40 -6.48 3.69 -13.91
CA ASN A 40 -7.33 2.51 -14.13
C ASN A 40 -8.32 2.23 -12.98
N ARG A 41 -8.53 3.21 -12.08
CA ARG A 41 -9.33 3.03 -10.85
C ARG A 41 -10.72 2.48 -11.10
N GLU A 42 -11.41 2.96 -12.15
CA GLU A 42 -12.78 2.53 -12.44
C GLU A 42 -12.88 1.05 -12.83
N ARG A 43 -11.86 0.52 -13.53
CA ARG A 43 -11.79 -0.92 -13.85
C ARG A 43 -11.62 -1.76 -12.58
N TYR A 44 -10.76 -1.30 -11.66
CA TYR A 44 -10.60 -1.95 -10.37
C TYR A 44 -11.86 -1.84 -9.51
N ARG A 45 -12.59 -0.73 -9.60
CA ARG A 45 -13.87 -0.51 -8.89
C ARG A 45 -14.97 -1.45 -9.37
N ASP A 46 -15.06 -1.74 -10.67
CA ASP A 46 -16.02 -2.73 -11.18
C ASP A 46 -15.79 -4.11 -10.56
N VAL A 47 -14.56 -4.62 -10.61
CA VAL A 47 -14.18 -5.90 -10.00
C VAL A 47 -14.43 -5.89 -8.48
N ALA A 48 -14.02 -4.81 -7.82
CA ALA A 48 -14.23 -4.59 -6.40
C ALA A 48 -15.72 -4.65 -6.01
N ALA A 49 -16.59 -3.99 -6.76
CA ALA A 49 -18.03 -3.97 -6.50
C ALA A 49 -18.65 -5.37 -6.69
N ARG A 50 -18.25 -6.10 -7.73
CA ARG A 50 -18.76 -7.45 -8.04
C ARG A 50 -18.35 -8.49 -7.00
N GLN A 51 -17.14 -8.36 -6.43
CA GLN A 51 -16.60 -9.33 -5.47
C GLN A 51 -16.76 -8.90 -4.01
N GLY A 52 -16.97 -7.61 -3.74
CA GLY A 52 -16.98 -7.03 -2.41
C GLY A 52 -15.58 -6.90 -1.80
N VAL A 53 -14.60 -6.45 -2.57
CA VAL A 53 -13.21 -6.25 -2.09
C VAL A 53 -12.77 -4.80 -2.35
N PRO A 54 -11.78 -4.25 -1.65
CA PRO A 54 -11.27 -2.90 -1.94
C PRO A 54 -10.62 -2.84 -3.31
N TRP A 55 -10.94 -1.81 -4.10
CA TRP A 55 -10.31 -1.59 -5.41
C TRP A 55 -8.78 -1.49 -5.30
N ALA A 56 -8.28 -0.91 -4.21
CA ALA A 56 -6.85 -0.79 -3.94
C ALA A 56 -6.19 -2.17 -3.83
N PHE A 57 -6.84 -3.15 -3.19
CA PHE A 57 -6.32 -4.52 -3.12
C PHE A 57 -6.23 -5.14 -4.51
N VAL A 58 -7.28 -5.00 -5.33
CA VAL A 58 -7.30 -5.53 -6.71
C VAL A 58 -6.18 -4.92 -7.54
N GLY A 59 -6.03 -3.59 -7.49
CA GLY A 59 -4.97 -2.86 -8.20
C GLY A 59 -3.57 -3.28 -7.76
N LEU A 60 -3.34 -3.41 -6.45
CA LEU A 60 -2.04 -3.86 -5.92
C LEU A 60 -1.70 -5.28 -6.37
N VAL A 61 -2.63 -6.22 -6.26
CA VAL A 61 -2.41 -7.59 -6.78
C VAL A 61 -2.12 -7.56 -8.27
N HIS A 62 -2.92 -6.81 -9.06
CA HIS A 62 -2.70 -6.71 -10.50
C HIS A 62 -1.31 -6.15 -10.84
N GLN A 63 -0.88 -5.10 -10.13
CA GLN A 63 0.46 -4.53 -10.25
C GLN A 63 1.56 -5.51 -9.84
N MET A 64 1.33 -6.33 -8.81
CA MET A 64 2.32 -7.28 -8.34
C MET A 64 2.50 -8.48 -9.28
N GLU A 65 1.41 -9.03 -9.79
CA GLU A 65 1.43 -10.26 -10.58
C GLU A 65 1.72 -10.03 -12.07
N SER A 66 1.38 -8.85 -12.61
CA SER A 66 1.43 -8.62 -14.07
C SER A 66 1.88 -7.21 -14.47
N SER A 67 2.37 -6.41 -13.52
CA SER A 67 2.73 -5.01 -13.76
C SER A 67 1.58 -4.14 -14.31
N GLY A 68 0.32 -4.58 -14.12
CA GLY A 68 -0.87 -3.88 -14.61
C GLY A 68 -1.27 -4.23 -16.05
N ASP A 69 -0.88 -5.39 -16.57
CA ASP A 69 -1.24 -5.82 -17.93
C ASP A 69 -2.67 -6.36 -18.01
N PHE A 70 -3.56 -5.56 -18.59
CA PHE A 70 -4.95 -5.91 -18.82
C PHE A 70 -5.18 -6.88 -19.99
N GLY A 71 -4.14 -7.31 -20.70
CA GLY A 71 -4.22 -8.31 -21.77
C GLY A 71 -4.18 -9.77 -21.29
N CYS A 72 -3.90 -9.97 -20.01
CA CYS A 72 -3.63 -11.29 -19.43
C CYS A 72 -4.55 -11.60 -18.23
N HIS A 73 -4.74 -12.89 -17.96
CA HIS A 73 -5.49 -13.40 -16.83
C HIS A 73 -4.80 -13.06 -15.52
N LEU A 74 -5.54 -12.49 -14.56
CA LEU A 74 -5.04 -12.22 -13.19
C LEU A 74 -4.60 -13.49 -12.44
N HIS A 75 -5.04 -14.66 -12.89
CA HIS A 75 -4.69 -15.94 -12.27
C HIS A 75 -3.20 -16.25 -12.33
N ASN A 76 -2.58 -16.06 -13.50
CA ASN A 76 -1.29 -16.65 -13.85
C ASN A 76 -0.59 -15.97 -15.05
N GLY A 77 -1.17 -14.90 -15.62
CA GLY A 77 -0.62 -14.20 -16.76
C GLY A 77 -0.90 -14.80 -18.14
N ASP A 78 -1.71 -15.85 -18.26
CA ASP A 78 -2.10 -16.38 -19.58
C ASP A 78 -2.93 -15.36 -20.40
N PRO A 79 -2.87 -15.34 -21.74
CA PRO A 79 -3.66 -14.41 -22.55
C PRO A 79 -5.18 -14.62 -22.40
N LEU A 80 -5.95 -13.52 -22.36
CA LEU A 80 -7.42 -13.54 -22.22
C LEU A 80 -8.19 -14.20 -23.40
N ARG A 81 -7.49 -14.60 -24.46
CA ARG A 81 -8.06 -15.17 -25.70
C ARG A 81 -8.46 -16.64 -25.57
N ALA A 82 -8.08 -17.29 -24.48
CA ALA A 82 -8.40 -18.68 -24.19
C ALA A 82 -8.64 -18.83 -22.69
N ARG A 83 -8.90 -20.05 -22.21
CA ARG A 83 -8.81 -20.34 -20.78
C ARG A 83 -7.36 -20.52 -20.39
N THR A 84 -7.05 -20.33 -19.11
CA THR A 84 -5.72 -20.57 -18.57
C THR A 84 -5.26 -22.00 -18.83
N VAL A 85 -3.99 -22.14 -19.24
CA VAL A 85 -3.29 -23.42 -19.40
C VAL A 85 -2.35 -23.62 -18.22
N HIS A 86 -1.69 -22.55 -17.76
CA HIS A 86 -0.88 -22.60 -16.55
C HIS A 86 -1.78 -22.70 -15.31
N VAL A 87 -1.22 -23.17 -14.19
CA VAL A 87 -1.98 -23.35 -12.96
C VAL A 87 -2.41 -21.99 -12.39
N PRO A 88 -3.69 -21.80 -12.01
CA PRO A 88 -4.80 -22.75 -12.09
C PRO A 88 -5.35 -22.87 -13.52
N ALA A 89 -5.31 -24.08 -14.10
CA ALA A 89 -5.76 -24.33 -15.47
C ALA A 89 -7.30 -24.31 -15.60
N GLY A 90 -7.80 -24.01 -16.80
CA GLY A 90 -9.21 -24.04 -17.16
C GLY A 90 -10.03 -22.87 -16.60
N ARG A 91 -9.41 -21.71 -16.35
CA ARG A 91 -10.05 -20.50 -15.82
C ARG A 91 -10.19 -19.40 -16.88
N PRO A 92 -11.18 -18.50 -16.78
CA PRO A 92 -12.36 -18.55 -15.91
C PRO A 92 -13.20 -19.80 -16.16
N ARG A 93 -14.02 -20.25 -15.20
CA ARG A 93 -14.85 -21.47 -15.41
C ARG A 93 -16.12 -21.19 -16.22
N ARG A 94 -16.72 -20.02 -16.03
CA ARG A 94 -17.95 -19.59 -16.70
C ARG A 94 -17.64 -18.65 -17.86
N GLY A 95 -18.56 -18.55 -18.82
CA GLY A 95 -18.39 -17.74 -20.04
C GLY A 95 -17.58 -18.44 -21.13
N ALA A 96 -17.34 -17.72 -22.22
CA ALA A 96 -16.55 -18.16 -23.38
C ALA A 96 -15.54 -17.07 -23.76
N PRO A 97 -14.34 -17.45 -24.24
CA PRO A 97 -13.32 -16.48 -24.66
C PRO A 97 -13.71 -15.76 -25.96
N PRO A 98 -13.10 -14.59 -26.25
CA PRO A 98 -12.14 -13.87 -25.41
C PRO A 98 -12.81 -13.28 -24.16
N PHE A 99 -12.14 -13.41 -23.01
CA PHE A 99 -12.62 -12.86 -21.75
C PHE A 99 -12.21 -11.40 -21.60
N THR A 100 -13.02 -10.62 -20.90
CA THR A 100 -12.56 -9.35 -20.33
C THR A 100 -11.62 -9.61 -19.15
N TRP A 101 -10.76 -8.64 -18.86
CA TRP A 101 -9.89 -8.72 -17.69
C TRP A 101 -10.71 -8.80 -16.40
N GLU A 102 -11.81 -8.05 -16.33
CA GLU A 102 -12.71 -7.97 -15.18
C GLU A 102 -13.37 -9.33 -14.88
N GLU A 103 -13.83 -10.04 -15.91
CA GLU A 103 -14.35 -11.41 -15.76
C GLU A 103 -13.29 -12.36 -15.22
N SER A 104 -12.06 -12.25 -15.73
CA SER A 104 -10.95 -13.05 -15.21
C SER A 104 -10.58 -12.71 -13.77
N ALA A 105 -10.56 -11.43 -13.43
CA ALA A 105 -10.19 -10.96 -12.10
C ALA A 105 -11.21 -11.41 -11.05
N VAL A 106 -12.51 -11.36 -11.37
CA VAL A 106 -13.57 -11.86 -10.49
C VAL A 106 -13.44 -13.37 -10.25
N ASP A 107 -13.18 -14.19 -11.28
CA ASP A 107 -12.96 -15.64 -11.10
C ASP A 107 -11.73 -15.92 -10.21
N ALA A 108 -10.64 -15.17 -10.40
CA ALA A 108 -9.42 -15.29 -9.60
C ALA A 108 -9.65 -14.97 -8.11
N LEU A 109 -10.29 -13.85 -7.81
CA LEU A 109 -10.57 -13.43 -6.44
C LEU A 109 -11.57 -14.36 -5.74
N ALA A 110 -12.58 -14.84 -6.49
CA ALA A 110 -13.54 -15.83 -5.98
C ALA A 110 -12.85 -17.17 -5.63
N MET A 111 -11.89 -17.62 -6.45
CA MET A 111 -11.10 -18.82 -6.15
C MET A 111 -10.29 -18.69 -4.85
N LYS A 112 -9.82 -17.49 -4.54
CA LYS A 112 -9.11 -17.17 -3.28
C LYS A 112 -10.06 -16.96 -2.08
N ARG A 113 -11.38 -17.06 -2.28
CA ARG A 113 -12.43 -16.84 -1.28
C ARG A 113 -12.40 -15.43 -0.65
N LEU A 114 -11.92 -14.44 -1.39
CA LEU A 114 -11.90 -13.04 -0.96
C LEU A 114 -13.27 -12.40 -1.29
N ASN A 115 -13.89 -11.74 -0.33
CA ASN A 115 -15.21 -11.11 -0.49
C ASN A 115 -15.46 -10.06 0.61
N ARG A 116 -16.68 -9.53 0.68
CA ARG A 116 -17.10 -8.50 1.65
C ARG A 116 -16.95 -8.88 3.13
N HIS A 117 -16.90 -10.17 3.45
CA HIS A 117 -16.72 -10.67 4.81
C HIS A 117 -15.23 -10.87 5.18
N THR A 118 -14.33 -10.58 4.24
CA THR A 118 -12.89 -10.55 4.51
C THR A 118 -12.56 -9.27 5.28
N ASP A 119 -11.62 -9.38 6.22
CA ASP A 119 -11.11 -8.20 6.91
C ASP A 119 -10.26 -7.34 5.96
N TRP A 120 -10.74 -6.13 5.71
CA TRP A 120 -10.13 -5.12 4.86
C TRP A 120 -9.65 -3.88 5.63
N SER A 121 -9.58 -3.95 6.96
CA SER A 121 -8.78 -3.00 7.76
C SER A 121 -7.33 -3.00 7.24
N LEU A 122 -6.54 -1.97 7.57
CA LEU A 122 -5.14 -1.88 7.18
C LEU A 122 -4.35 -3.20 7.43
N PRO A 123 -4.34 -3.77 8.65
CA PRO A 123 -3.65 -5.04 8.88
C PRO A 123 -4.31 -6.23 8.16
N GLY A 124 -5.63 -6.22 7.98
CA GLY A 124 -6.36 -7.24 7.21
C GLY A 124 -5.95 -7.26 5.74
N LEU A 125 -5.88 -6.10 5.10
CA LEU A 125 -5.46 -5.91 3.71
C LEU A 125 -4.01 -6.35 3.52
N LEU A 126 -3.09 -5.90 4.39
CA LEU A 126 -1.68 -6.30 4.34
C LEU A 126 -1.51 -7.81 4.53
N TYR A 127 -2.28 -8.41 5.44
CA TYR A 127 -2.33 -9.86 5.62
C TYR A 127 -2.81 -10.59 4.36
N GLN A 128 -3.86 -10.10 3.67
CA GLN A 128 -4.33 -10.73 2.43
C GLN A 128 -3.30 -10.60 1.31
N LEU A 129 -2.60 -9.47 1.19
CA LEU A 129 -1.53 -9.29 0.21
C LEU A 129 -0.38 -10.26 0.46
N GLU A 130 0.08 -10.39 1.70
CA GLU A 130 1.14 -11.33 2.04
C GLU A 130 0.70 -12.77 1.81
N LYS A 131 -0.53 -13.11 2.17
CA LYS A 131 -1.13 -14.42 1.90
C LYS A 131 -1.24 -14.70 0.40
N TYR A 132 -1.50 -13.68 -0.41
CA TYR A 132 -1.61 -13.81 -1.86
C TYR A 132 -0.29 -14.29 -2.46
N ASN A 133 0.82 -13.66 -2.05
CA ASN A 133 2.18 -14.07 -2.39
C ASN A 133 2.59 -15.40 -1.75
N GLY A 134 2.24 -15.60 -0.49
CA GLY A 134 2.54 -16.80 0.29
C GLY A 134 3.47 -16.56 1.48
N TRP A 135 3.46 -17.51 2.41
CA TRP A 135 4.07 -17.42 3.73
C TRP A 135 5.54 -17.84 3.82
N GLY A 136 6.26 -17.92 2.69
CA GLY A 136 7.63 -18.43 2.65
C GLY A 136 8.57 -17.69 3.61
N TYR A 137 8.53 -16.36 3.57
CA TYR A 137 9.33 -15.50 4.44
C TYR A 137 9.05 -15.76 5.92
N ARG A 138 7.80 -15.64 6.37
CA ARG A 138 7.45 -15.89 7.78
C ARG A 138 7.81 -17.29 8.29
N ARG A 139 7.84 -18.30 7.41
CA ARG A 139 8.09 -19.70 7.79
C ARG A 139 9.57 -20.08 7.78
N PHE A 140 10.34 -19.51 6.86
CA PHE A 140 11.70 -19.98 6.57
C PHE A 140 12.76 -18.88 6.66
N HIS A 141 12.36 -17.61 6.54
CA HIS A 141 13.22 -16.43 6.61
C HIS A 141 12.57 -15.29 7.43
N PRO A 142 12.16 -15.54 8.69
CA PRO A 142 11.46 -14.54 9.51
C PRO A 142 12.30 -13.28 9.77
N GLU A 143 13.62 -13.35 9.58
CA GLU A 143 14.56 -12.23 9.64
C GLU A 143 14.44 -11.26 8.45
N VAL A 144 13.82 -11.70 7.34
CA VAL A 144 13.61 -10.87 6.14
C VAL A 144 12.13 -10.56 5.95
N LEU A 145 11.78 -9.29 6.04
CA LEU A 145 10.44 -8.83 5.68
C LEU A 145 10.20 -9.03 4.18
N SER A 146 9.03 -9.56 3.83
CA SER A 146 8.71 -9.93 2.44
C SER A 146 8.87 -8.74 1.50
N PRO A 147 9.74 -8.83 0.45
CA PRO A 147 9.87 -7.79 -0.56
C PRO A 147 8.58 -7.59 -1.36
N TYR A 148 7.69 -8.59 -1.41
CA TYR A 148 6.37 -8.44 -2.01
C TYR A 148 5.55 -7.32 -1.34
N LEU A 149 5.74 -7.11 -0.04
CA LEU A 149 5.14 -6.00 0.69
C LEU A 149 6.07 -4.79 0.78
N TRP A 150 7.33 -5.00 1.17
CA TRP A 150 8.18 -3.94 1.73
C TRP A 150 9.34 -3.49 0.84
N SER A 151 9.51 -4.06 -0.36
CA SER A 151 10.59 -3.65 -1.26
C SER A 151 10.48 -2.16 -1.61
N PHE A 152 11.63 -1.48 -1.67
CA PHE A 152 11.80 -0.02 -1.85
C PHE A 152 11.54 0.83 -0.60
N SER A 153 11.29 0.22 0.56
CA SER A 153 11.33 0.89 1.86
C SER A 153 12.65 0.64 2.60
N GLU A 154 12.83 1.32 3.73
CA GLU A 154 13.92 1.05 4.69
C GLU A 154 13.74 -0.29 5.43
N HIS A 155 12.56 -0.92 5.37
CA HIS A 155 12.29 -2.22 6.00
C HIS A 155 12.83 -3.43 5.22
N TYR A 156 13.32 -3.21 4.00
CA TYR A 156 13.87 -4.27 3.15
C TYR A 156 15.21 -3.83 2.54
N ASP A 157 16.18 -4.74 2.53
CA ASP A 157 17.48 -4.53 1.91
C ASP A 157 17.76 -5.57 0.81
N ARG A 158 17.78 -6.85 1.18
CA ARG A 158 18.03 -8.00 0.28
C ARG A 158 17.42 -9.27 0.86
N GLY A 159 17.51 -10.34 0.09
CA GLY A 159 16.92 -11.62 0.42
C GLY A 159 15.61 -11.80 -0.36
N LYS A 160 15.57 -12.75 -1.29
CA LYS A 160 14.31 -13.13 -1.93
C LYS A 160 14.30 -14.54 -2.48
N TYR A 161 13.09 -15.06 -2.65
CA TYR A 161 12.88 -16.19 -3.55
C TYR A 161 13.05 -15.72 -5.00
N VAL A 162 13.99 -16.34 -5.72
CA VAL A 162 14.26 -16.06 -7.15
C VAL A 162 13.47 -16.98 -8.08
N ALA A 163 13.01 -18.11 -7.55
CA ALA A 163 12.07 -19.05 -8.15
C ALA A 163 11.36 -19.80 -7.03
N ASP A 164 10.33 -20.58 -7.36
CA ASP A 164 9.59 -21.38 -6.39
C ASP A 164 10.53 -22.27 -5.56
N GLY A 165 10.50 -22.07 -4.24
CA GLY A 165 11.34 -22.78 -3.29
C GLY A 165 12.84 -22.40 -3.31
N ARG A 166 13.27 -21.52 -4.22
CA ARG A 166 14.69 -21.16 -4.38
C ARG A 166 14.98 -19.81 -3.74
N TRP A 167 15.44 -19.85 -2.50
CA TRP A 167 15.90 -18.68 -1.74
C TRP A 167 17.28 -18.19 -2.21
N SER A 168 17.48 -16.87 -2.15
CA SER A 168 18.77 -16.20 -2.24
C SER A 168 18.82 -15.09 -1.20
N ASP A 169 19.84 -15.11 -0.35
CA ASP A 169 20.12 -14.12 0.70
C ASP A 169 20.57 -12.75 0.16
N THR A 170 21.12 -12.75 -1.05
CA THR A 170 21.78 -11.59 -1.68
C THR A 170 20.96 -10.96 -2.79
N ALA A 171 19.99 -11.68 -3.36
CA ALA A 171 19.14 -11.14 -4.40
C ALA A 171 18.23 -10.00 -3.86
N VAL A 172 18.11 -8.94 -4.65
CA VAL A 172 17.32 -7.75 -4.32
C VAL A 172 16.11 -7.65 -5.24
N SER A 173 14.93 -7.36 -4.69
CA SER A 173 13.75 -7.06 -5.50
C SER A 173 13.92 -5.77 -6.28
N ARG A 174 13.53 -5.80 -7.56
CA ARG A 174 13.53 -4.64 -8.48
C ARG A 174 12.15 -4.03 -8.65
N GLN A 175 11.17 -4.54 -7.93
CA GLN A 175 9.77 -4.12 -7.98
C GLN A 175 9.40 -3.52 -6.62
N ALA A 176 8.63 -2.43 -6.65
CA ALA A 176 8.10 -1.83 -5.43
C ALA A 176 7.14 -2.80 -4.75
N GLY A 177 7.25 -2.93 -3.42
CA GLY A 177 6.34 -3.77 -2.66
C GLY A 177 4.94 -3.17 -2.56
N ALA A 178 3.92 -4.01 -2.47
CA ALA A 178 2.53 -3.62 -2.42
C ALA A 178 2.19 -2.72 -1.21
N ALA A 179 2.78 -2.98 -0.04
CA ALA A 179 2.58 -2.13 1.14
C ALA A 179 3.22 -0.75 0.95
N VAL A 180 4.36 -0.68 0.25
CA VAL A 180 5.03 0.59 -0.08
C VAL A 180 4.21 1.42 -1.07
N ILE A 181 3.62 0.78 -2.09
CA ILE A 181 2.69 1.46 -3.01
C ILE A 181 1.45 1.92 -2.25
N LEU A 182 0.86 1.06 -1.41
CA LEU A 182 -0.29 1.41 -0.59
C LEU A 182 -0.01 2.56 0.37
N ARG A 183 1.16 2.58 1.01
CA ARG A 183 1.64 3.69 1.84
C ARG A 183 1.66 4.98 1.04
N ARG A 184 2.19 4.94 -0.19
CA ARG A 184 2.21 6.11 -1.05
C ARG A 184 0.81 6.58 -1.46
N MET A 185 -0.12 5.65 -1.71
CA MET A 185 -1.53 5.97 -1.98
C MET A 185 -2.20 6.63 -0.78
N ALA A 186 -1.91 6.17 0.44
CA ALA A 186 -2.42 6.77 1.66
C ALA A 186 -1.87 8.20 1.85
N GLU A 187 -0.55 8.38 1.67
CA GLU A 187 0.11 9.70 1.73
C GLU A 187 -0.38 10.71 0.69
N THR A 188 -0.94 10.23 -0.42
CA THR A 188 -1.51 11.06 -1.47
C THR A 188 -3.02 11.24 -1.36
N GLY A 189 -3.65 10.66 -0.33
CA GLY A 189 -5.09 10.73 -0.10
C GLY A 189 -5.91 9.92 -1.12
N VAL A 190 -5.27 9.01 -1.86
CA VAL A 190 -5.93 8.10 -2.81
C VAL A 190 -6.72 7.02 -2.07
N VAL A 191 -6.23 6.63 -0.87
CA VAL A 191 -6.91 5.72 0.06
C VAL A 191 -6.86 6.31 1.47
N ALA A 192 -7.83 5.95 2.30
CA ALA A 192 -7.88 6.27 3.71
C ALA A 192 -8.20 5.00 4.50
N PHE A 193 -7.77 4.95 5.77
CA PHE A 193 -8.06 3.86 6.69
C PHE A 193 -8.59 4.46 7.99
N ASP A 194 -9.79 4.06 8.40
CA ASP A 194 -10.51 4.66 9.54
C ASP A 194 -10.01 4.15 10.92
N GLU A 195 -9.15 3.12 10.95
CA GLU A 195 -8.65 2.51 12.18
C GLU A 195 -7.12 2.55 12.29
N GLY A 196 -6.64 3.41 13.18
CA GLY A 196 -5.30 3.37 13.76
C GLY A 196 -5.40 3.67 15.27
N PRO A 197 -4.33 3.49 16.06
CA PRO A 197 -4.32 3.81 17.50
C PRO A 197 -4.22 5.33 17.75
N VAL A 198 -5.05 5.86 18.64
CA VAL A 198 -5.00 7.26 19.10
C VAL A 198 -3.65 7.53 19.80
N PRO A 199 -2.93 8.63 19.50
CA PRO A 199 -1.64 8.91 20.14
C PRO A 199 -1.79 9.11 21.65
N ARG A 200 -0.75 8.73 22.40
CA ARG A 200 -0.61 9.14 23.80
C ARG A 200 -0.34 10.65 23.83
N GLU A 201 -1.20 11.40 24.51
CA GLU A 201 -1.00 12.83 24.79
C GLU A 201 0.34 13.03 25.53
N GLY A 202 1.22 13.91 25.02
CA GLY A 202 2.46 14.25 25.74
C GLY A 202 3.51 15.09 25.01
N GLU A 203 3.70 14.95 23.69
CA GLU A 203 4.77 15.66 22.97
C GLU A 203 4.29 16.15 21.60
N ALA A 204 3.51 17.25 21.58
CA ALA A 204 3.25 17.95 20.32
C ALA A 204 4.52 18.72 19.90
N PRO A 205 5.10 18.45 18.72
CA PRO A 205 6.27 19.17 18.23
C PRO A 205 5.93 20.63 17.91
N LEU A 206 6.96 21.48 17.83
CA LEU A 206 6.82 22.88 17.44
C LEU A 206 6.04 23.00 16.12
N VAL A 207 5.02 23.86 16.11
CA VAL A 207 4.15 24.06 14.94
C VAL A 207 4.81 25.07 13.98
N PRO A 208 5.34 24.63 12.82
CA PRO A 208 5.95 25.51 11.83
C PRO A 208 4.88 26.30 11.05
N ARG A 209 5.24 27.45 10.51
CA ARG A 209 4.34 28.19 9.60
C ARG A 209 4.15 27.46 8.28
N TYR A 210 2.97 27.56 7.71
CA TYR A 210 2.63 27.03 6.39
C TYR A 210 3.59 27.59 5.32
N SER A 211 4.07 26.70 4.44
CA SER A 211 4.88 27.06 3.28
C SER A 211 4.85 25.94 2.24
N MET A 212 4.69 26.32 0.97
CA MET A 212 4.82 25.38 -0.16
C MET A 212 6.27 25.08 -0.54
N ARG A 213 7.24 25.70 0.15
CA ARG A 213 8.68 25.52 -0.08
C ARG A 213 9.36 25.00 1.17
N ARG A 214 10.34 24.10 0.97
CA ARG A 214 11.24 23.63 2.04
C ARG A 214 12.12 24.79 2.52
N SER A 215 12.30 24.90 3.84
CA SER A 215 13.22 25.88 4.42
C SER A 215 14.68 25.53 4.10
N SER A 216 15.54 26.55 3.98
CA SER A 216 17.00 26.36 3.92
C SER A 216 17.63 26.14 5.30
N LYS A 217 16.91 26.49 6.38
CA LYS A 217 17.39 26.32 7.76
C LYS A 217 17.14 24.89 8.24
N ALA A 218 18.20 24.19 8.63
CA ALA A 218 18.15 22.80 9.10
C ALA A 218 17.20 22.61 10.30
N GLU A 219 17.21 23.54 11.26
CA GLU A 219 16.34 23.50 12.45
C GLU A 219 14.85 23.56 12.09
N THR A 220 14.49 24.41 11.11
CA THR A 220 13.11 24.51 10.62
C THR A 220 12.71 23.23 9.90
N VAL A 221 13.59 22.67 9.07
CA VAL A 221 13.35 21.38 8.40
C VAL A 221 13.12 20.27 9.42
N ALA A 222 14.00 20.15 10.42
CA ALA A 222 13.87 19.16 11.49
C ALA A 222 12.56 19.31 12.28
N SER A 223 12.16 20.56 12.57
CA SER A 223 10.88 20.83 13.25
C SER A 223 9.67 20.41 12.40
N VAL A 224 9.71 20.66 11.08
CA VAL A 224 8.65 20.21 10.16
C VAL A 224 8.62 18.69 10.04
N GLU A 225 9.78 18.05 9.93
CA GLU A 225 9.88 16.59 9.87
C GLU A 225 9.36 15.95 11.17
N ALA A 226 9.66 16.53 12.33
CA ALA A 226 9.12 16.12 13.62
C ALA A 226 7.58 16.26 13.67
N LEU A 227 7.03 17.39 13.16
CA LEU A 227 5.58 17.54 13.02
C LEU A 227 4.98 16.47 12.10
N GLN A 228 5.58 16.22 10.94
CA GLN A 228 5.08 15.21 10.01
C GLN A 228 5.14 13.80 10.61
N GLN A 229 6.16 13.49 11.40
CA GLN A 229 6.26 12.24 12.16
C GLN A 229 5.18 12.15 13.25
N TRP A 230 4.93 13.23 13.98
CA TRP A 230 3.86 13.30 14.98
C TRP A 230 2.47 13.13 14.34
N LEU A 231 2.22 13.78 13.20
CA LEU A 231 0.97 13.61 12.45
C LEU A 231 0.78 12.17 11.97
N ASN A 232 1.85 11.49 11.56
CA ASN A 232 1.82 10.07 11.20
C ASN A 232 1.57 9.13 12.38
N SER A 233 1.62 9.61 13.62
CA SER A 233 1.23 8.82 14.79
C SER A 233 -0.29 8.75 14.98
N PHE A 234 -1.05 9.64 14.34
CA PHE A 234 -2.50 9.66 14.44
C PHE A 234 -3.16 8.64 13.50
N PRO A 235 -4.27 8.02 13.95
CA PRO A 235 -5.10 7.16 13.12
C PRO A 235 -5.53 7.85 11.83
N GLY A 236 -5.36 7.17 10.69
CA GLY A 236 -5.84 7.67 9.40
C GLY A 236 -5.04 8.83 8.81
N LEU A 237 -3.99 9.32 9.49
CA LEU A 237 -3.11 10.36 8.98
C LEU A 237 -1.82 9.78 8.41
N PHE A 238 -1.60 10.05 7.12
CA PHE A 238 -0.39 9.65 6.41
C PHE A 238 0.17 10.86 5.68
N VAL A 239 1.22 11.47 6.23
CA VAL A 239 1.93 12.63 5.68
C VAL A 239 3.34 12.21 5.32
N LYS A 240 3.81 12.60 4.14
CA LYS A 240 5.21 12.40 3.76
C LYS A 240 6.11 13.22 4.68
N VAL A 241 7.16 12.61 5.22
CA VAL A 241 8.21 13.32 5.97
C VAL A 241 9.21 13.90 4.97
N ASP A 242 9.00 15.15 4.56
CA ASP A 242 9.81 15.85 3.55
C ASP A 242 10.31 17.23 4.00
N GLY A 243 9.96 17.65 5.21
CA GLY A 243 10.34 18.94 5.77
C GLY A 243 9.63 20.12 5.10
N VAL A 244 8.54 19.88 4.36
CA VAL A 244 7.70 20.92 3.75
C VAL A 244 6.38 21.04 4.51
N PRO A 245 6.12 22.17 5.20
CA PRO A 245 4.85 22.40 5.91
C PRO A 245 3.76 22.88 4.93
N GLY A 246 3.58 22.11 3.86
CA GLY A 246 2.68 22.46 2.76
C GLY A 246 1.24 22.02 3.01
N GLN A 247 0.45 22.00 1.92
CA GLN A 247 -0.99 21.76 1.97
C GLN A 247 -1.39 20.48 2.71
N ARG A 248 -0.65 19.37 2.49
CA ARG A 248 -0.93 18.07 3.10
C ARG A 248 -0.60 18.04 4.59
N THR A 249 0.57 18.56 4.98
CA THR A 249 0.94 18.72 6.40
C THR A 249 -0.09 19.56 7.13
N SER A 250 -0.56 20.65 6.51
CA SER A 250 -1.58 21.52 7.10
C SER A 250 -2.98 20.89 7.18
N MET A 251 -3.37 20.08 6.19
CA MET A 251 -4.63 19.33 6.24
C MET A 251 -4.62 18.25 7.32
N ALA A 252 -3.52 17.51 7.43
CA ALA A 252 -3.35 16.51 8.48
C ALA A 252 -3.32 17.17 9.87
N PHE A 253 -2.66 18.32 10.00
CA PHE A 253 -2.70 19.12 11.23
C PHE A 253 -4.12 19.57 11.58
N ARG A 254 -4.93 20.00 10.60
CA ARG A 254 -6.36 20.32 10.82
C ARG A 254 -7.17 19.11 11.25
N PHE A 255 -6.93 17.95 10.66
CA PHE A 255 -7.63 16.74 11.08
C PHE A 255 -7.28 16.36 12.53
N ALA A 256 -6.00 16.46 12.92
CA ALA A 256 -5.55 16.13 14.27
C ALA A 256 -5.97 17.15 15.33
N THR A 257 -6.02 18.45 15.00
CA THR A 257 -6.15 19.53 15.99
C THR A 257 -7.36 20.45 15.80
N GLY A 258 -8.12 20.27 14.71
CA GLY A 258 -9.18 21.18 14.28
C GLY A 258 -8.69 22.44 13.55
N HIS A 259 -7.39 22.73 13.54
CA HIS A 259 -6.82 23.99 13.03
C HIS A 259 -5.85 23.78 11.87
N TYR A 260 -5.83 24.69 10.90
CA TYR A 260 -4.77 24.72 9.88
C TYR A 260 -3.44 25.20 10.47
N LEU A 261 -2.33 24.93 9.78
CA LEU A 261 -1.03 25.48 10.16
C LEU A 261 -1.06 27.03 10.12
N PRO A 262 -0.32 27.71 11.01
CA PRO A 262 -0.25 29.17 11.02
C PRO A 262 0.21 29.73 9.67
N GLY A 263 -0.56 30.67 9.11
CA GLY A 263 -0.28 31.28 7.80
C GLY A 263 -0.76 30.46 6.60
N ASP A 264 -1.52 29.39 6.82
CA ASP A 264 -2.24 28.74 5.73
C ASP A 264 -3.38 29.65 5.24
N PRO A 265 -3.46 29.99 3.95
CA PRO A 265 -4.50 30.90 3.43
C PRO A 265 -5.94 30.40 3.66
N ARG A 266 -6.12 29.11 3.98
CA ARG A 266 -7.43 28.53 4.28
C ARG A 266 -7.89 28.76 5.72
N SER A 267 -7.01 29.20 6.62
CA SER A 267 -7.38 29.48 8.02
C SER A 267 -8.21 30.76 8.17
N GLU A 268 -8.12 31.69 7.22
CA GLU A 268 -8.88 32.96 7.24
C GLU A 268 -10.26 32.86 6.54
N ALA A 269 -10.55 31.72 5.92
CA ALA A 269 -11.79 31.48 5.17
C ALA A 269 -12.81 30.60 5.92
N SER A 270 -12.57 30.31 7.21
CA SER A 270 -13.40 29.43 8.07
C SER A 270 -14.07 30.20 9.20
#